data_AF-A0A1W1W2Q6-F1
#
_entry.id   AF-A0A1W1W2Q6-F1
#
_cell.length_a   1.000
_cell.length_b   1.000
_cell.length_c   1.000
_cell.angle_alpha   90.00
_cell.angle_beta   90.00
_cell.angle_gamma   90.00
#
_symmetry.space_group_name_H-M   'P 1'
#
loop_
_entity.id
_entity.type
_entity.pdbx_description
1 polymer ?
#
loop_
_entity_poly.entity_id
_entity_poly.type
_entity_poly.pdbx_seq_one_letter_code
_entity_poly.pdbx_strand_id
1 'polypeptide(L)'
;MKEEVLFNEQHVTSRQWETYPIFRFDEVPTVIVAIIDRPNENPLGAGEAAQGPTSAALANAVFQACGKRIRSLPIRPEKLVQMKEM
;
A
#
# COMPACT_ATOMS: atom_id res chain seq x y z
N MET A 1 -1.56 3.49 -3.84
CA MET A 1 -0.70 4.63 -4.22
C MET A 1 -0.04 4.38 -5.56
N LYS A 2 0.71 3.27 -5.77
CA LYS A 2 1.41 3.02 -7.03
C LYS A 2 1.19 1.63 -7.63
N GLU A 3 1.71 0.60 -6.96
CA GLU A 3 1.84 -0.75 -7.50
C GLU A 3 0.50 -1.37 -7.93
N GLU A 4 0.48 -1.87 -9.17
CA GLU A 4 -0.65 -2.53 -9.81
C GLU A 4 -0.13 -3.29 -11.03
N VAL A 5 -0.44 -4.59 -11.11
CA VAL A 5 -0.19 -5.36 -12.33
C VAL A 5 -1.34 -5.09 -13.30
N LEU A 6 -1.00 -4.68 -14.52
CA LEU A 6 -1.98 -4.36 -15.55
C LEU A 6 -2.11 -5.51 -16.56
N PHE A 7 -3.31 -5.66 -17.12
CA PHE A 7 -3.67 -6.75 -18.03
C PHE A 7 -4.44 -6.21 -19.24
N ASN A 8 -4.31 -6.89 -20.38
CA ASN A 8 -5.30 -6.84 -21.47
C ASN A 8 -5.94 -8.22 -21.65
N GLU A 9 -6.73 -8.44 -22.70
CA GLU A 9 -7.43 -9.70 -22.97
C GLU A 9 -6.49 -10.92 -23.06
N GLN A 10 -5.21 -10.71 -23.35
CA GLN A 10 -4.28 -11.78 -23.70
C GLN A 10 -3.10 -11.92 -22.73
N HIS A 11 -2.67 -10.84 -22.07
CA HIS A 11 -1.42 -10.84 -21.29
C HIS A 11 -1.30 -9.70 -20.27
N VAL A 12 -0.32 -9.85 -19.37
CA VAL A 12 0.17 -8.80 -18.47
C VAL A 12 0.90 -7.73 -19.28
N THR A 13 0.57 -6.47 -19.05
CA THR A 13 1.15 -5.32 -19.78
C THR A 13 2.19 -4.55 -18.96
N SER A 14 2.21 -4.67 -17.63
CA SER A 14 3.23 -4.08 -16.75
C SER A 14 4.47 -4.98 -16.63
N ARG A 15 5.26 -5.09 -17.71
CA ARG A 15 6.37 -6.07 -17.85
C ARG A 15 7.76 -5.52 -17.60
N GLN A 16 7.89 -4.23 -17.34
CA GLN A 16 9.18 -3.53 -17.22
C GLN A 16 9.19 -2.68 -15.95
N TRP A 17 10.38 -2.37 -15.42
CA TRP A 17 10.54 -1.47 -14.27
C TRP A 17 10.02 -0.05 -14.52
N GLU A 18 9.91 0.34 -15.79
CA GLU A 18 9.33 1.61 -16.23
C GLU A 18 7.79 1.57 -16.21
N THR A 19 7.19 0.39 -16.42
CA THR A 19 5.73 0.23 -16.55
C THR A 19 5.08 -0.33 -15.29
N TYR A 20 5.83 -0.96 -14.39
CA TYR A 20 5.36 -1.37 -13.07
C TYR A 20 5.84 -0.37 -12.01
N PRO A 21 4.94 0.48 -11.47
CA PRO A 21 5.34 1.60 -10.62
C PRO A 21 5.65 1.12 -9.19
N ILE A 22 6.93 1.07 -8.84
CA ILE A 22 7.42 0.92 -7.47
C ILE A 22 7.83 2.26 -6.88
N PHE A 23 7.89 2.34 -5.55
CA PHE A 23 8.40 3.54 -4.87
C PHE A 23 9.87 3.81 -5.19
N ARG A 24 10.21 5.09 -5.34
CA ARG A 24 11.59 5.61 -5.42
C ARG A 24 12.02 6.19 -4.07
N PHE A 25 13.31 6.48 -3.92
CA PHE A 25 13.88 6.90 -2.63
C PHE A 25 13.23 8.16 -2.04
N ASP A 26 12.83 9.09 -2.89
CA ASP A 26 12.17 10.36 -2.54
C ASP A 26 10.69 10.20 -2.17
N GLU A 27 10.12 9.01 -2.35
CA GLU A 27 8.70 8.74 -2.12
C GLU A 27 8.44 7.95 -0.84
N VAL A 28 9.49 7.40 -0.24
CA VAL A 28 9.40 6.66 1.02
C VAL A 28 9.34 7.67 2.17
N PRO A 29 8.28 7.64 3.00
CA PRO A 29 8.19 8.53 4.16
C PRO A 29 9.21 8.13 5.23
N THR A 30 9.41 8.97 6.24
CA THR A 30 10.18 8.57 7.43
C THR A 30 9.56 7.32 8.07
N VAL A 31 10.38 6.28 8.24
CA VAL A 31 9.98 5.03 8.90
C VAL A 31 10.68 4.95 10.25
N ILE A 32 9.89 4.81 11.31
CA ILE A 32 10.38 4.57 12.67
C ILE A 32 10.08 3.12 13.01
N VAL A 33 11.10 2.38 13.44
CA VAL A 33 10.99 0.98 13.82
C VAL A 33 11.25 0.83 15.31
N ALA A 34 10.35 0.15 16.01
CA ALA A 34 10.53 -0.26 17.39
C ALA A 34 10.52 -1.78 17.47
N ILE A 35 11.57 -2.35 18.09
CA ILE A 35 11.61 -3.77 18.42
C ILE A 35 11.09 -3.91 19.86
N ILE A 36 10.02 -4.68 20.03
CA ILE A 36 9.45 -4.93 21.34
C ILE A 36 10.26 -6.06 21.99
N ASP A 37 10.94 -5.76 23.09
CA ASP A 37 11.77 -6.72 23.81
C ASP A 37 10.89 -7.74 24.56
N ARG A 38 10.95 -9.00 24.13
CA ARG A 38 10.17 -10.12 24.68
C ARG A 38 11.05 -11.37 24.83
N PRO A 39 12.02 -11.36 25.77
CA PRO A 39 13.05 -12.40 25.86
C PRO A 39 12.53 -13.77 26.32
N ASN A 40 11.35 -13.80 26.94
CA ASN A 40 10.71 -15.02 27.44
C ASN A 40 9.77 -15.68 26.41
N GLU A 41 9.59 -15.07 25.24
CA GLU A 41 8.75 -15.59 24.16
C GLU A 41 9.60 -16.36 23.14
N ASN A 42 8.98 -17.30 22.42
CA ASN A 42 9.66 -18.00 21.34
C ASN A 42 9.96 -17.04 20.17
N PRO A 43 11.10 -17.20 19.48
CA PRO A 43 11.39 -16.43 18.28
C PRO A 43 10.41 -16.79 17.15
N LEU A 44 9.95 -15.76 16.43
CA LEU A 44 9.07 -15.88 15.26
C LEU A 44 9.65 -15.12 14.06
N GLY A 45 9.19 -15.47 12.86
CA GLY A 45 9.55 -14.76 11.65
C GLY A 45 8.97 -13.34 11.61
N ALA A 46 9.81 -12.35 11.30
CA ALA A 46 9.39 -10.95 11.20
C ALA A 46 9.37 -10.40 9.76
N GLY A 47 9.89 -11.14 8.78
CA GLY A 47 10.12 -10.64 7.41
C GLY A 47 8.85 -10.17 6.69
N GLU A 48 7.71 -10.80 6.95
CA GLU A 48 6.42 -10.48 6.30
C GLU A 48 5.45 -9.74 7.23
N ALA A 49 5.79 -9.62 8.51
CA ALA A 49 4.89 -9.16 9.56
C ALA A 49 4.37 -7.73 9.32
N ALA A 50 5.16 -6.88 8.66
CA ALA A 50 4.80 -5.51 8.37
C ALA A 50 3.91 -5.34 7.12
N GLN A 51 3.97 -6.26 6.15
CA GLN A 51 3.40 -6.05 4.80
C GLN A 51 1.87 -5.83 4.82
N GLY A 52 1.15 -6.73 5.50
CA GLY A 52 -0.31 -6.65 5.62
C GLY A 52 -0.76 -5.43 6.44
N PRO A 53 -0.31 -5.27 7.69
CA PRO A 53 -0.72 -4.17 8.56
C PRO A 53 -0.43 -2.79 7.98
N THR A 54 0.70 -2.61 7.27
CA THR A 54 1.07 -1.31 6.66
C THR A 54 0.03 -0.86 5.63
N SER A 55 -0.39 -1.76 4.74
CA SER A 55 -1.39 -1.45 3.71
C SER A 55 -2.75 -1.07 4.33
N ALA A 56 -3.17 -1.79 5.38
CA ALA A 56 -4.41 -1.50 6.10
C ALA A 56 -4.34 -0.16 6.87
N ALA A 57 -3.21 0.11 7.52
CA ALA A 57 -2.97 1.37 8.25
C ALA A 57 -3.05 2.58 7.30
N LEU A 58 -2.43 2.51 6.12
CA LEU A 58 -2.52 3.56 5.11
C LEU A 58 -3.95 3.77 4.61
N ALA A 59 -4.69 2.69 4.34
CA ALA A 59 -6.11 2.80 3.93
C ALA A 59 -6.99 3.43 5.04
N ASN A 60 -6.72 3.11 6.30
CA ASN A 60 -7.39 3.71 7.45
C ASN A 60 -7.06 5.21 7.58
N ALA A 61 -5.80 5.60 7.39
CA ALA A 61 -5.38 6.99 7.43
C ALA A 61 -6.06 7.83 6.33
N VAL A 62 -6.14 7.30 5.11
CA VAL A 62 -6.88 7.96 4.01
C VAL A 62 -8.37 8.10 4.35
N PHE A 63 -8.99 7.05 4.90
CA PHE A 63 -10.39 7.12 5.34
C PHE A 63 -10.59 8.17 6.43
N GLN A 64 -9.68 8.23 7.42
CA GLN A 64 -9.73 9.22 8.49
C GLN A 64 -9.59 10.65 7.96
N ALA A 65 -8.69 10.87 6.99
CA ALA A 65 -8.42 12.19 6.42
C ALA A 65 -9.53 12.66 5.47
N CYS A 66 -10.16 11.76 4.72
CA CYS A 66 -11.07 12.12 3.63
C CYS A 66 -12.53 11.71 3.87
N GLY A 67 -12.83 10.92 4.92
CA GLY A 67 -14.15 10.34 5.19
C GLY A 67 -14.59 9.26 4.20
N LYS A 68 -13.75 8.89 3.22
CA LYS A 68 -14.10 7.96 2.13
C LYS A 68 -13.33 6.65 2.23
N ARG A 69 -14.05 5.53 2.23
CA ARG A 69 -13.44 4.20 2.37
C ARG A 69 -13.17 3.58 1.00
N ILE A 70 -11.91 3.55 0.61
CA ILE A 70 -11.46 2.86 -0.61
C ILE A 70 -11.12 1.40 -0.27
N ARG A 71 -11.71 0.46 -1.01
CA ARG A 71 -11.49 -0.99 -0.84
C ARG A 71 -10.76 -1.64 -2.03
N SER A 72 -10.70 -0.94 -3.16
CA SER A 72 -9.93 -1.35 -4.33
C SER A 72 -8.57 -0.66 -4.33
N LEU A 73 -7.51 -1.42 -4.09
CA LEU A 73 -6.14 -0.96 -4.26
C LEU A 73 -5.75 -0.91 -5.75
N PRO A 74 -4.74 -0.11 -6.12
CA PRO A 74 -4.09 0.92 -5.31
C PRO A 74 -5.03 2.10 -5.03
N ILE A 75 -4.88 2.74 -3.87
CA ILE A 75 -5.53 4.04 -3.59
C ILE A 75 -4.84 5.11 -4.43
N ARG A 76 -5.53 5.68 -5.42
CA ARG A 76 -5.06 6.79 -6.27
C ARG A 76 -5.97 8.02 -6.11
N PRO A 77 -5.51 9.26 -6.37
CA PRO A 77 -6.32 10.46 -6.19
C PRO A 77 -7.66 10.43 -6.94
N GLU A 78 -7.71 9.81 -8.12
CA GLU A 78 -8.92 9.73 -8.95
C GLU A 78 -10.05 8.97 -8.22
N LYS A 79 -9.68 7.93 -7.45
CA LYS A 79 -10.61 7.16 -6.62
C LYS A 79 -11.17 7.95 -5.43
N LEU A 80 -10.57 9.09 -5.08
CA LEU A 80 -11.05 9.99 -4.03
C LEU A 80 -12.02 11.06 -4.57
N VAL A 81 -11.85 11.45 -5.83
CA VAL A 81 -12.61 12.55 -6.48
C VAL A 81 -13.91 12.06 -7.13
N GLN A 82 -13.95 10.85 -7.71
CA GLN A 82 -15.01 10.31 -8.59
C GLN A 82 -16.43 10.10 -8.00
N MET A 83 -16.77 10.61 -6.82
CA MET A 83 -18.14 10.49 -6.26
C MET A 83 -18.75 11.83 -5.84
N LYS A 84 -18.42 12.94 -6.52
CA LYS A 84 -19.15 14.20 -6.35
C LYS A 84 -20.36 14.35 -7.28
N GLU A 85 -20.62 13.38 -8.16
CA GLU A 85 -21.80 13.34 -9.02
C GLU A 85 -22.39 11.92 -9.02
N MET A 86 -23.34 11.70 -8.11
CA MET A 86 -24.44 10.74 -8.22
C MET A 86 -25.57 11.23 -7.32
#